data_AF-A0A7C6LBM2-F1
#
_entry.id   AF-A0A7C6LBM2-F1
#
_cell.length_a   1.000
_cell.length_b   1.000
_cell.length_c   1.000
_cell.angle_alpha   90.00
_cell.angle_beta   90.00
_cell.angle_gamma   90.00
#
_symmetry.space_group_name_H-M   'P 1'
#
loop_
_entity.id
_entity.type
_entity.pdbx_description
1 polymer ?
#
loop_
_entity_poly.entity_id
_entity_poly.type
_entity_poly.pdbx_seq_one_letter_code
_entity_poly.pdbx_strand_id
1 'polypeptide(L)'
;MQHQNIRAIRGATSVSANTPEAIWKATRELLLAVVEANGLAVEDIVSIIFTASRDLNAAFPAAAARQLGWVHVPLLDVQQFEAPDLPRTLRILVHAYTPLRPTEIQHIYLGEAQRLRPDLVKKIETRKQTRILVSGITCWQEALLAIEKGAHALGFVLEPKSHPYVNPEHAREIIQKLPPFVGTVGIFQDTPRYVIQELSTFCRLDYLLFMGDESPKDCHGYVQPVIKKLANLQNYRDYRSVTAFLVPREEIGAAGHDGPYLICPGHSPWERVPGVDGLLVQLEDIL
;
A
#
# COMPACT_ATOMS: atom_id res chain seq x y z
N MET A 1 24.68 10.64 8.58
CA MET A 1 24.32 10.78 7.15
C MET A 1 24.12 9.38 6.59
N GLN A 2 22.89 8.98 6.25
CA GLN A 2 22.65 7.69 5.59
C GLN A 2 23.38 7.70 4.25
N HIS A 3 24.24 6.72 4.01
CA HIS A 3 24.91 6.56 2.72
C HIS A 3 23.87 6.14 1.67
N GLN A 4 23.49 7.06 0.80
CA GLN A 4 22.72 6.73 -0.39
C GLN A 4 23.69 6.33 -1.51
N ASN A 5 23.42 5.18 -2.14
CA ASN A 5 24.21 4.73 -3.28
C ASN A 5 23.41 4.98 -4.56
N ILE A 6 24.13 5.21 -5.67
CA ILE A 6 23.51 5.22 -6.98
C ILE A 6 23.14 3.78 -7.36
N ARG A 7 21.92 3.59 -7.84
CA ARG A 7 21.42 2.33 -8.41
C ARG A 7 20.80 2.59 -9.77
N ALA A 8 20.89 1.56 -10.62
CA ALA A 8 20.30 1.56 -11.94
C ALA A 8 19.06 0.67 -11.95
N ILE A 9 17.94 1.20 -12.44
CA ILE A 9 16.65 0.54 -12.47
C ILE A 9 16.22 0.42 -13.93
N ARG A 10 15.73 -0.75 -14.29
CA ARG A 10 15.35 -1.07 -15.66
C ARG A 10 13.84 -1.01 -15.75
N GLY A 11 13.34 -0.46 -16.84
CA GLY A 11 11.93 -0.49 -17.18
C GLY A 11 11.72 -0.93 -18.63
N ALA A 12 10.61 -1.59 -18.94
CA ALA A 12 10.14 -1.77 -20.30
C ALA A 12 8.62 -1.87 -20.37
N THR A 13 8.04 -1.40 -21.47
CA THR A 13 6.61 -1.49 -21.76
C THR A 13 6.37 -1.70 -23.25
N SER A 14 5.26 -2.34 -23.59
CA SER A 14 4.76 -2.44 -24.96
C SER A 14 3.80 -1.29 -25.27
N VAL A 15 3.96 -0.66 -26.43
CA VAL A 15 3.10 0.44 -26.90
C VAL A 15 2.07 -0.10 -27.89
N SER A 16 0.80 0.30 -27.74
CA SER A 16 -0.30 -0.22 -28.55
C SER A 16 -0.26 0.23 -30.02
N ALA A 17 0.20 1.45 -30.28
CA ALA A 17 0.31 2.04 -31.62
C ALA A 17 1.48 3.02 -31.71
N ASN A 18 2.04 3.21 -32.91
CA ASN A 18 3.07 4.23 -33.16
C ASN A 18 2.41 5.61 -33.35
N THR A 19 1.83 6.15 -32.28
CA THR A 19 1.32 7.53 -32.23
C THR A 19 1.92 8.25 -31.01
N PRO A 20 2.03 9.60 -31.04
CA PRO A 20 2.56 10.35 -29.90
C PRO A 20 1.84 10.06 -28.59
N GLU A 21 0.50 9.99 -28.63
CA GLU A 21 -0.35 9.80 -27.45
C GLU A 21 -0.12 8.42 -26.82
N ALA A 22 0.00 7.38 -27.66
CA ALA A 22 0.26 6.02 -27.20
C ALA A 22 1.66 5.88 -26.58
N ILE A 23 2.68 6.46 -27.23
CA ILE A 23 4.06 6.47 -26.72
C ILE A 23 4.11 7.20 -25.38
N TRP A 24 3.54 8.40 -25.27
CA TRP A 24 3.58 9.16 -24.02
C TRP A 24 2.77 8.49 -22.91
N LYS A 25 1.58 7.95 -23.22
CA LYS A 25 0.77 7.21 -22.24
C LYS A 25 1.56 6.05 -21.66
N ALA A 26 2.09 5.16 -22.50
CA ALA A 26 2.86 4.00 -22.05
C ALA A 26 4.14 4.41 -21.29
N THR A 27 4.80 5.48 -21.72
CA THR A 27 5.99 6.00 -21.02
C THR A 27 5.64 6.54 -19.64
N ARG A 28 4.56 7.32 -19.49
CA ARG A 28 4.11 7.83 -18.18
C ARG A 28 3.76 6.69 -17.23
N GLU A 29 3.00 5.71 -17.70
CA GLU A 29 2.64 4.52 -16.93
C GLU A 29 3.90 3.77 -16.44
N LEU A 30 4.88 3.58 -17.32
CA LEU A 30 6.15 2.93 -16.96
C LEU A 30 6.95 3.75 -15.92
N LEU A 31 7.07 5.06 -16.11
CA LEU A 31 7.82 5.94 -15.21
C LEU A 31 7.19 5.98 -13.81
N LEU A 32 5.87 6.14 -13.73
CA LEU A 32 5.14 6.15 -12.46
C LEU A 32 5.27 4.81 -11.74
N ALA A 33 5.11 3.68 -12.46
CA ALA A 33 5.28 2.36 -11.87
C ALA A 33 6.70 2.12 -11.33
N VAL A 34 7.74 2.63 -12.00
CA VAL A 34 9.14 2.50 -11.54
C VAL A 34 9.38 3.30 -10.27
N VAL A 35 8.87 4.54 -10.21
CA VAL A 35 8.99 5.42 -9.04
C VAL A 35 8.25 4.81 -7.84
N GLU A 36 7.01 4.38 -8.05
CA GLU A 36 6.18 3.78 -7.00
C GLU A 36 6.80 2.50 -6.44
N ALA A 37 7.18 1.56 -7.31
CA ALA A 37 7.70 0.25 -6.89
C ALA A 37 9.05 0.32 -6.15
N ASN A 38 9.80 1.41 -6.33
CA ASN A 38 11.10 1.61 -5.69
C ASN A 38 11.08 2.71 -4.62
N GLY A 39 9.91 3.29 -4.33
CA GLY A 39 9.76 4.37 -3.33
C GLY A 39 10.66 5.57 -3.60
N LEU A 40 10.85 5.94 -4.88
CA LEU A 40 11.73 7.04 -5.26
C LEU A 40 11.01 8.37 -5.15
N ALA A 41 11.70 9.42 -4.70
CA ALA A 41 11.29 10.78 -4.96
C ALA A 41 11.88 11.23 -6.32
N VAL A 42 11.24 12.20 -6.98
CA VAL A 42 11.70 12.65 -8.32
C VAL A 42 13.07 13.33 -8.21
N GLU A 43 13.32 14.02 -7.10
CA GLU A 43 14.58 14.65 -6.73
C GLU A 43 15.75 13.66 -6.54
N ASP A 44 15.45 12.39 -6.27
CA ASP A 44 16.48 11.35 -6.13
C ASP A 44 16.93 10.78 -7.48
N ILE A 45 16.23 11.11 -8.57
CA ILE A 45 16.55 10.62 -9.91
C ILE A 45 17.70 11.44 -10.51
N VAL A 46 18.83 10.76 -10.73
CA VAL A 46 20.03 11.32 -11.34
C VAL A 46 19.86 11.52 -12.85
N SER A 47 19.28 10.55 -13.54
CA SER A 47 19.07 10.62 -15.00
C SER A 47 18.17 9.48 -15.50
N ILE A 48 17.58 9.65 -16.69
CA ILE A 48 16.84 8.58 -17.38
C ILE A 48 17.27 8.48 -18.83
N ILE A 49 17.62 7.27 -19.26
CA ILE A 49 17.86 6.94 -20.66
C ILE A 49 16.65 6.16 -21.17
N PHE A 50 16.10 6.59 -22.29
CA PHE A 50 14.97 5.95 -22.97
C PHE A 50 15.48 5.29 -24.25
N THR A 51 14.96 4.11 -24.56
CA THR A 51 15.10 3.51 -25.89
C THR A 51 13.77 3.03 -26.42
N ALA A 52 13.62 3.06 -27.73
CA ALA A 52 12.44 2.54 -28.42
C ALA A 52 12.87 1.66 -29.59
N SER A 53 12.10 0.61 -29.85
CA SER A 53 12.22 -0.19 -31.07
C SER A 53 11.98 0.68 -32.30
N ARG A 54 12.57 0.32 -33.46
CA ARG A 54 12.54 1.15 -34.67
C ARG A 54 11.15 1.45 -35.23
N ASP A 55 10.20 0.58 -34.94
CA ASP A 55 8.78 0.71 -35.29
C ASP A 55 8.02 1.71 -34.38
N LEU A 56 8.69 2.33 -33.39
CA LEU A 56 8.20 3.45 -32.59
C LEU A 56 9.03 4.70 -32.84
N ASN A 57 8.53 5.56 -33.73
CA ASN A 57 9.22 6.77 -34.18
C ASN A 57 8.32 8.01 -34.24
N ALA A 58 7.07 7.91 -33.77
CA ALA A 58 6.11 9.00 -33.83
C ALA A 58 6.36 10.12 -32.79
N ALA A 59 7.07 9.83 -31.69
CA ALA A 59 7.40 10.82 -30.67
C ALA A 59 8.59 10.38 -29.81
N PHE A 60 9.24 11.37 -29.18
CA PHE A 60 10.26 11.14 -28.16
C PHE A 60 9.63 10.73 -26.81
N PRO A 61 10.01 9.58 -26.24
CA PRO A 61 9.58 9.14 -24.91
C PRO A 61 9.84 10.15 -23.80
N ALA A 62 11.01 10.80 -23.78
CA ALA A 62 11.38 11.72 -22.71
C ALA A 62 10.39 12.87 -22.51
N ALA A 63 9.64 13.26 -23.55
CA ALA A 63 8.60 14.28 -23.45
C ALA A 63 7.49 13.91 -22.44
N ALA A 64 7.24 12.61 -22.24
CA ALA A 64 6.30 12.13 -21.23
C ALA A 64 6.72 12.48 -19.79
N ALA A 65 8.00 12.36 -19.47
CA ALA A 65 8.53 12.76 -18.15
C ALA A 65 8.39 14.27 -17.94
N ARG A 66 8.56 15.07 -19.00
CA ARG A 66 8.35 16.53 -18.95
C ARG A 66 6.90 16.89 -18.66
N GLN A 67 5.95 16.17 -19.27
CA GLN A 67 4.52 16.32 -18.98
C GLN A 67 4.14 15.94 -17.54
N LEU A 68 4.91 15.06 -16.89
CA LEU A 68 4.77 14.73 -15.46
C LEU A 68 5.41 15.78 -14.53
N GLY A 69 6.01 16.84 -15.07
CA GLY A 69 6.67 17.88 -14.27
C GLY A 69 8.13 17.56 -13.90
N TRP A 70 8.75 16.53 -14.49
CA TRP A 70 10.15 16.16 -14.20
C TRP A 70 11.12 17.06 -14.97
N VAL A 71 11.02 18.37 -14.73
CA VAL A 71 11.66 19.42 -15.52
C VAL A 71 13.16 19.54 -15.27
N HIS A 72 13.66 19.07 -14.12
CA HIS A 72 15.07 19.15 -13.76
C HIS A 72 15.83 17.83 -13.96
N VAL A 73 15.13 16.73 -14.21
CA VAL A 73 15.77 15.42 -14.44
C VAL A 73 16.44 15.42 -15.82
N PRO A 74 17.74 15.09 -15.93
CA PRO A 74 18.40 14.85 -17.20
C PRO A 74 17.80 13.63 -17.92
N LEU A 75 17.36 13.82 -19.17
CA LEU A 75 16.72 12.79 -19.97
C LEU A 75 17.45 12.63 -21.30
N LEU A 76 17.59 11.39 -21.79
CA LEU A 76 18.19 11.11 -23.09
C LEU A 76 17.41 10.02 -23.82
N ASP A 77 16.90 10.34 -25.01
CA ASP A 77 16.33 9.35 -25.92
C ASP A 77 17.43 8.81 -26.84
N VAL A 78 17.54 7.47 -26.94
CA VAL A 78 18.50 6.78 -27.78
C VAL A 78 17.78 5.71 -28.60
N GLN A 79 18.14 5.56 -29.88
CA GLN A 79 17.59 4.49 -30.69
C GLN A 79 18.05 3.11 -30.17
N GLN A 80 17.12 2.16 -30.03
CA GLN A 80 17.45 0.77 -29.70
C GLN A 80 18.25 0.13 -30.85
N PHE A 81 19.23 -0.72 -30.51
CA PHE A 81 19.96 -1.52 -31.50
C PHE A 81 19.00 -2.46 -32.26
N GLU A 82 19.33 -2.79 -33.51
CA GLU A 82 18.49 -3.62 -34.37
C GLU A 82 18.84 -5.11 -34.22
N ALA A 83 17.90 -5.88 -33.67
CA ALA A 83 17.96 -7.33 -33.53
C ALA A 83 16.54 -7.92 -33.38
N PRO A 84 16.33 -9.24 -33.56
CA PRO A 84 15.07 -9.88 -33.24
C PRO A 84 14.67 -9.63 -31.79
N ASP A 85 13.55 -8.95 -31.59
CA ASP A 85 13.08 -8.46 -30.29
C ASP A 85 11.56 -8.23 -30.34
N LEU A 86 10.95 -7.89 -29.21
CA LEU A 86 9.53 -7.58 -29.12
C LEU A 86 9.21 -6.26 -29.87
N PRO A 87 8.25 -6.26 -30.82
CA PRO A 87 7.86 -5.05 -31.55
C PRO A 87 7.19 -4.03 -30.63
N ARG A 88 7.24 -2.76 -31.03
CA ARG A 88 6.67 -1.63 -30.30
C ARG A 88 7.03 -1.61 -28.81
N THR A 89 8.31 -1.81 -28.52
CA THR A 89 8.81 -1.86 -27.15
C THR A 89 9.58 -0.60 -26.81
N LEU A 90 9.20 0.00 -25.69
CA LEU A 90 9.90 1.11 -25.07
C LEU A 90 10.61 0.62 -23.82
N ARG A 91 11.84 1.09 -23.59
CA ARG A 91 12.66 0.72 -22.44
C ARG A 91 13.24 1.96 -21.78
N ILE A 92 13.53 1.83 -20.50
CA ILE A 92 14.22 2.85 -19.73
C ILE A 92 15.35 2.26 -18.88
N LEU A 93 16.35 3.08 -18.62
CA LEU A 93 17.35 2.91 -17.58
C LEU A 93 17.35 4.16 -16.72
N VAL A 94 16.86 4.03 -15.49
CA VAL A 94 16.82 5.10 -14.49
C VAL A 94 18.04 4.98 -13.59
N HIS A 95 18.80 6.05 -13.41
CA HIS A 95 19.82 6.15 -12.37
C HIS A 95 19.24 6.98 -11.23
N ALA A 96 19.26 6.46 -10.01
CA ALA A 96 18.71 7.17 -8.85
C ALA A 96 19.55 6.91 -7.59
N TYR A 97 19.55 7.86 -6.67
CA TYR A 97 20.00 7.63 -5.31
C TYR A 97 18.94 6.87 -4.54
N THR A 98 19.33 5.82 -3.83
CA THR A 98 18.39 5.04 -3.02
C THR A 98 19.12 4.28 -1.91
N PRO A 99 18.48 4.08 -0.74
CA PRO A 99 19.00 3.19 0.30
C PRO A 99 18.86 1.71 -0.08
N LEU A 100 18.11 1.37 -1.13
CA LEU A 100 17.86 -0.02 -1.54
C LEU A 100 19.15 -0.72 -1.97
N ARG A 101 19.28 -1.98 -1.54
CA ARG A 101 20.33 -2.89 -2.02
C ARG A 101 20.01 -3.32 -3.45
N PRO A 102 21.02 -3.71 -4.25
CA PRO A 102 20.79 -4.19 -5.62
C PRO A 102 19.76 -5.31 -5.73
N THR A 103 19.65 -6.18 -4.72
CA THR A 103 18.68 -7.28 -4.67
C THR A 103 17.24 -6.85 -4.39
N GLU A 104 17.05 -5.61 -3.92
CA GLU A 104 15.76 -5.03 -3.53
C GLU A 104 15.21 -4.10 -4.62
N ILE A 105 16.02 -3.75 -5.61
CA ILE A 105 15.59 -2.94 -6.76
C ILE A 105 14.53 -3.71 -7.56
N GLN A 106 13.41 -3.04 -7.79
CA GLN A 106 12.31 -3.54 -8.60
C GLN A 106 12.44 -3.00 -10.01
N HIS A 107 12.83 -3.87 -10.94
CA HIS A 107 12.80 -3.58 -12.36
C HIS A 107 11.39 -3.84 -12.90
N ILE A 108 10.86 -2.92 -13.70
CA ILE A 108 9.44 -2.93 -14.10
C ILE A 108 9.28 -3.33 -15.56
N TYR A 109 8.45 -4.34 -15.82
CA TYR A 109 8.13 -4.79 -17.17
C TYR A 109 6.61 -4.87 -17.31
N LEU A 110 6.04 -4.06 -18.19
CA LEU A 110 4.59 -3.92 -18.37
C LEU A 110 4.12 -4.54 -19.70
N GLY A 111 2.88 -5.02 -19.71
CA GLY A 111 2.25 -5.60 -20.90
C GLY A 111 3.09 -6.73 -21.51
N GLU A 112 3.25 -6.72 -22.82
CA GLU A 112 3.99 -7.76 -23.54
C GLU A 112 5.49 -7.76 -23.22
N ALA A 113 6.03 -6.63 -22.72
CA ALA A 113 7.44 -6.51 -22.36
C ALA A 113 7.84 -7.38 -21.16
N GLN A 114 6.86 -7.93 -20.43
CA GLN A 114 7.08 -8.96 -19.41
C GLN A 114 7.82 -10.19 -19.96
N ARG A 115 7.62 -10.52 -21.24
CA ARG A 115 8.30 -11.65 -21.90
C ARG A 115 9.81 -11.47 -22.01
N LEU A 116 10.33 -10.24 -21.88
CA LEU A 116 11.76 -9.95 -21.96
C LEU A 116 12.53 -10.45 -20.74
N ARG A 117 11.87 -10.52 -19.58
CA ARG A 117 12.49 -10.91 -18.30
C ARG A 117 11.51 -11.70 -17.43
N PRO A 118 11.12 -12.92 -17.83
CA PRO A 118 10.20 -13.76 -17.04
C PRO A 118 10.74 -14.07 -15.64
N ASP A 119 12.07 -14.05 -15.46
CA ASP A 119 12.77 -14.21 -14.19
C ASP A 119 12.58 -13.02 -13.23
N LEU A 120 12.35 -11.82 -13.74
CA LEU A 120 12.09 -10.62 -12.93
C LEU A 120 10.60 -10.36 -12.74
N VAL A 121 9.76 -10.72 -13.71
CA VAL A 121 8.30 -10.56 -13.62
C VAL A 121 7.71 -11.44 -12.52
N LYS A 122 8.26 -12.64 -12.29
CA LYS A 122 7.89 -13.48 -11.14
C LYS A 122 8.26 -12.87 -9.77
N LYS A 123 9.13 -11.86 -9.74
CA LYS A 123 9.48 -11.11 -8.52
C LYS A 123 8.63 -9.86 -8.30
N ILE A 124 7.74 -9.50 -9.24
CA ILE A 124 6.69 -8.49 -9.06
C ILE A 124 5.41 -9.19 -8.59
N GLU A 125 5.51 -10.08 -7.60
CA GLU A 125 4.57 -9.94 -6.50
C GLU A 125 5.07 -8.70 -5.78
N THR A 126 4.41 -7.57 -6.03
CA THR A 126 4.54 -6.42 -5.14
C THR A 126 4.57 -6.97 -3.73
N ARG A 127 5.70 -6.85 -3.01
CA ARG A 127 5.65 -6.72 -1.57
C ARG A 127 4.96 -5.38 -1.28
N LYS A 128 3.68 -5.27 -1.66
CA LYS A 128 2.72 -4.47 -0.93
C LYS A 128 2.83 -5.05 0.46
N GLN A 129 3.41 -4.28 1.37
CA GLN A 129 3.53 -4.73 2.75
C GLN A 129 2.12 -4.76 3.31
N THR A 130 1.51 -5.94 3.20
CA THR A 130 0.26 -6.31 3.81
C THR A 130 0.37 -6.04 5.29
N ARG A 131 -0.38 -5.05 5.78
CA ARG A 131 -0.47 -4.78 7.21
C ARG A 131 -1.57 -5.65 7.78
N ILE A 132 -1.22 -6.42 8.80
CA ILE A 132 -2.09 -7.40 9.44
C ILE A 132 -2.50 -6.87 10.80
N LEU A 133 -3.80 -6.71 11.02
CA LEU A 133 -4.40 -6.46 12.33
C LEU A 133 -5.04 -7.76 12.80
N VAL A 134 -4.59 -8.28 13.94
CA VAL A 134 -5.20 -9.45 14.59
C VAL A 134 -6.12 -8.97 15.69
N SER A 135 -7.42 -9.24 15.58
CA SER A 135 -8.40 -8.79 16.57
C SER A 135 -8.79 -9.90 17.55
N GLY A 136 -9.27 -9.48 18.73
CA GLY A 136 -9.80 -10.38 19.75
C GLY A 136 -8.75 -10.92 20.73
N ILE A 137 -7.63 -10.20 20.92
CA ILE A 137 -6.59 -10.59 21.87
C ILE A 137 -7.11 -10.43 23.31
N THR A 138 -7.06 -11.51 24.09
CA THR A 138 -7.50 -11.53 25.49
C THR A 138 -6.40 -11.90 26.48
N CYS A 139 -5.32 -12.54 26.03
CA CYS A 139 -4.18 -12.88 26.87
C CYS A 139 -2.81 -12.66 26.20
N TRP A 140 -1.74 -12.70 26.98
CA TRP A 140 -0.36 -12.47 26.50
C TRP A 140 0.10 -13.52 25.50
N GLN A 141 -0.30 -14.78 25.68
CA GLN A 141 0.09 -15.89 24.81
C GLN A 141 -0.45 -15.70 23.39
N GLU A 142 -1.70 -15.24 23.27
CA GLU A 142 -2.32 -14.91 21.98
C GLU A 142 -1.64 -13.72 21.32
N ALA A 143 -1.34 -12.67 22.10
CA ALA A 143 -0.62 -11.50 21.61
C ALA A 143 0.75 -11.89 21.04
N LEU A 144 1.52 -12.70 21.78
CA LEU A 144 2.84 -13.15 21.37
C LEU A 144 2.77 -14.01 20.11
N LEU A 145 1.84 -14.97 20.05
CA LEU A 145 1.64 -15.81 18.88
C LEU A 145 1.29 -14.98 17.65
N ALA A 146 0.36 -14.03 17.78
CA ALA A 146 -0.01 -13.14 16.68
C ALA A 146 1.21 -12.34 16.17
N ILE A 147 2.04 -11.81 17.08
CA ILE A 147 3.27 -11.09 16.73
C ILE A 147 4.26 -12.00 16.01
N GLU A 148 4.51 -13.22 16.52
CA GLU A 148 5.40 -14.20 15.90
C GLU A 148 4.94 -14.59 14.49
N LYS A 149 3.63 -14.54 14.23
CA LYS A 149 3.02 -14.77 12.91
C LYS A 149 3.03 -13.55 11.99
N GLY A 150 3.54 -12.41 12.45
CA GLY A 150 3.69 -11.19 11.63
C GLY A 150 2.55 -10.18 11.76
N ALA A 151 1.79 -10.21 12.85
CA ALA A 151 0.84 -9.14 13.17
C ALA A 151 1.55 -7.79 13.28
N HIS A 152 1.02 -6.79 12.59
CA HIS A 152 1.51 -5.41 12.65
C HIS A 152 0.77 -4.59 13.71
N ALA A 153 -0.45 -5.03 14.05
CA ALA A 153 -1.25 -4.45 15.11
C ALA A 153 -2.10 -5.52 15.79
N LEU A 154 -2.44 -5.26 17.05
CA LEU A 154 -3.29 -6.12 17.88
C LEU A 154 -4.56 -5.36 18.29
N GLY A 155 -5.70 -6.03 18.14
CA GLY A 155 -7.02 -5.51 18.44
C GLY A 155 -7.58 -6.07 19.74
N PHE A 156 -7.96 -5.18 20.65
CA PHE A 156 -8.53 -5.47 21.95
C PHE A 156 -10.00 -5.05 21.94
N VAL A 157 -10.93 -6.01 22.11
CA VAL A 157 -12.36 -5.70 22.20
C VAL A 157 -12.65 -5.23 23.62
N LEU A 158 -12.97 -3.94 23.74
CA LEU A 158 -13.19 -3.25 25.02
C LEU A 158 -14.68 -2.92 25.24
N GLU A 159 -15.57 -3.46 24.41
CA GLU A 159 -17.02 -3.41 24.61
C GLU A 159 -17.47 -4.68 25.38
N PRO A 160 -17.93 -4.56 26.64
CA PRO A 160 -18.26 -5.72 27.49
C PRO A 160 -19.33 -6.65 26.93
N LYS A 161 -20.18 -6.18 26.03
CA LYS A 161 -21.24 -6.97 25.40
C LYS A 161 -20.77 -7.76 24.17
N SER A 162 -19.57 -7.50 23.68
CA SER A 162 -19.03 -8.08 22.45
C SER A 162 -17.94 -9.10 22.78
N HIS A 163 -17.91 -10.23 22.08
CA HIS A 163 -16.91 -11.27 22.28
C HIS A 163 -15.95 -11.39 21.09
N PRO A 164 -14.67 -11.72 21.34
CA PRO A 164 -14.06 -11.97 22.65
C PRO A 164 -13.70 -10.65 23.39
N TYR A 165 -14.27 -10.43 24.58
CA TYR A 165 -14.03 -9.25 25.43
C TYR A 165 -12.77 -9.42 26.27
N VAL A 166 -11.99 -8.34 26.40
CA VAL A 166 -10.87 -8.25 27.36
C VAL A 166 -11.10 -7.10 28.33
N ASN A 167 -10.87 -7.34 29.62
CA ASN A 167 -10.92 -6.28 30.62
C ASN A 167 -9.84 -5.21 30.34
N PRO A 168 -10.14 -3.91 30.46
CA PRO A 168 -9.18 -2.83 30.27
C PRO A 168 -7.85 -2.97 31.04
N GLU A 169 -7.88 -3.45 32.29
CA GLU A 169 -6.67 -3.66 33.10
C GLU A 169 -5.78 -4.73 32.47
N HIS A 170 -6.35 -5.85 32.04
CA HIS A 170 -5.63 -6.91 31.36
C HIS A 170 -5.12 -6.46 29.98
N ALA A 171 -5.93 -5.73 29.20
CA ALA A 171 -5.51 -5.18 27.93
C ALA A 171 -4.27 -4.27 28.11
N ARG A 172 -4.30 -3.40 29.11
CA ARG A 172 -3.17 -2.53 29.46
C ARG A 172 -1.91 -3.32 29.86
N GLU A 173 -2.06 -4.38 30.65
CA GLU A 173 -0.93 -5.25 31.03
C GLU A 173 -0.28 -5.94 29.82
N ILE A 174 -1.08 -6.36 28.84
CA ILE A 174 -0.58 -6.92 27.58
C ILE A 174 0.15 -5.82 26.79
N ILE A 175 -0.50 -4.66 26.60
CA ILE A 175 0.03 -3.53 25.83
C ILE A 175 1.39 -3.06 26.35
N GLN A 176 1.57 -2.99 27.67
CA GLN A 176 2.84 -2.58 28.30
C GLN A 176 4.02 -3.51 28.01
N LYS A 177 3.75 -4.77 27.63
CA LYS A 177 4.78 -5.78 27.32
C LYS A 177 5.06 -5.87 25.81
N LEU A 178 4.29 -5.18 24.97
CA LEU A 178 4.43 -5.29 23.52
C LEU A 178 5.78 -4.73 23.04
N PRO A 179 6.40 -5.36 22.03
CA PRO A 179 7.61 -4.82 21.40
C PRO A 179 7.30 -3.52 20.64
N PRO A 180 8.32 -2.71 20.34
CA PRO A 180 8.14 -1.51 19.52
C PRO A 180 7.59 -1.86 18.13
N PHE A 181 6.83 -0.92 17.56
CA PHE A 181 6.22 -0.98 16.22
C PHE A 181 5.02 -1.94 16.05
N VAL A 182 4.56 -2.60 17.11
CA VAL A 182 3.24 -3.27 17.11
C VAL A 182 2.18 -2.28 17.53
N GLY A 183 1.26 -1.94 16.61
CA GLY A 183 0.17 -1.01 16.89
C GLY A 183 -0.90 -1.60 17.80
N THR A 184 -1.54 -0.76 18.60
CA THR A 184 -2.61 -1.16 19.52
C THR A 184 -3.94 -0.56 19.09
N VAL A 185 -4.97 -1.40 18.95
CA VAL A 185 -6.28 -1.00 18.45
C VAL A 185 -7.35 -1.32 19.49
N GLY A 186 -8.05 -0.30 19.97
CA GLY A 186 -9.26 -0.49 20.79
C GLY A 186 -10.47 -0.68 19.90
N ILE A 187 -11.21 -1.78 20.09
CA ILE A 187 -12.40 -2.11 19.32
C ILE A 187 -13.63 -1.83 20.17
N PHE A 188 -14.53 -1.00 19.63
CA PHE A 188 -15.73 -0.50 20.28
C PHE A 188 -16.95 -0.72 19.39
N GLN A 189 -18.12 -0.81 20.01
CA GLN A 189 -19.39 -0.97 19.31
C GLN A 189 -20.48 -0.19 20.05
N ASP A 190 -20.89 0.92 19.45
CA ASP A 190 -21.91 1.84 19.99
C ASP A 190 -21.59 2.33 21.42
N THR A 191 -20.30 2.34 21.75
CA THR A 191 -19.80 2.70 23.07
C THR A 191 -19.84 4.22 23.26
N PRO A 192 -20.29 4.75 24.42
CA PRO A 192 -20.31 6.19 24.66
C PRO A 192 -18.92 6.83 24.56
N ARG A 193 -18.83 7.99 23.92
CA ARG A 193 -17.57 8.72 23.68
C ARG A 193 -16.68 8.87 24.91
N TYR A 194 -17.25 9.23 26.06
CA TYR A 194 -16.46 9.48 27.28
C TYR A 194 -15.75 8.21 27.74
N VAL A 195 -16.39 7.04 27.61
CA VAL A 195 -15.81 5.74 27.92
C VAL A 195 -14.67 5.43 26.95
N ILE A 196 -14.89 5.66 25.64
CA ILE A 196 -13.85 5.45 24.61
C ILE A 196 -12.60 6.29 24.92
N GLN A 197 -12.77 7.56 25.30
CA GLN A 197 -11.66 8.47 25.62
C GLN A 197 -10.91 8.07 26.89
N GLU A 198 -11.64 7.63 27.91
CA GLU A 198 -11.06 7.12 29.16
C GLU A 198 -10.23 5.87 28.87
N LEU A 199 -10.81 4.89 28.16
CA LEU A 199 -10.16 3.62 27.84
C LEU A 199 -8.98 3.80 26.87
N SER A 200 -9.09 4.70 25.88
CA SER A 200 -7.99 4.98 24.94
C SER A 200 -6.76 5.54 25.66
N THR A 201 -6.98 6.41 26.64
CA THR A 201 -5.91 6.97 27.47
C THR A 201 -5.37 5.94 28.46
N PHE A 202 -6.27 5.22 29.15
CA PHE A 202 -5.91 4.25 30.18
C PHE A 202 -5.09 3.07 29.63
N CYS A 203 -5.55 2.47 28.53
CA CYS A 203 -4.88 1.34 27.88
C CYS A 203 -3.71 1.77 26.99
N ARG A 204 -3.58 3.07 26.67
CA ARG A 204 -2.61 3.63 25.70
C ARG A 204 -2.81 3.08 24.28
N LEU A 205 -4.02 3.22 23.77
CA LEU A 205 -4.38 2.78 22.43
C LEU A 205 -3.87 3.76 21.37
N ASP A 206 -3.31 3.22 20.29
CA ASP A 206 -2.85 3.99 19.12
C ASP A 206 -4.00 4.31 18.16
N TYR A 207 -4.93 3.36 17.98
CA TYR A 207 -6.06 3.47 17.04
C TYR A 207 -7.38 3.06 17.70
N LEU A 208 -8.49 3.58 17.16
CA LEU A 208 -9.84 3.22 17.56
C LEU A 208 -10.56 2.57 16.37
N LEU A 209 -11.12 1.37 16.56
CA LEU A 209 -11.93 0.68 15.55
C LEU A 209 -13.38 0.63 16.01
N PHE A 210 -14.28 1.24 15.24
CA PHE A 210 -15.70 1.29 15.52
C PHE A 210 -16.47 0.30 14.65
N MET A 211 -17.16 -0.63 15.32
CA MET A 211 -17.82 -1.78 14.71
C MET A 211 -19.35 -1.68 14.68
N GLY A 212 -19.93 -0.70 15.38
CA GLY A 212 -21.38 -0.51 15.50
C GLY A 212 -21.99 0.36 14.39
N ASP A 213 -23.00 1.14 14.75
CA ASP A 213 -23.73 2.06 13.88
C ASP A 213 -23.32 3.53 14.12
N GLU A 214 -22.11 3.76 14.63
CA GLU A 214 -21.59 5.09 14.95
C GLU A 214 -21.66 6.02 13.72
N SER A 215 -22.31 7.17 13.88
CA SER A 215 -22.49 8.12 12.80
C SER A 215 -21.18 8.86 12.45
N PRO A 216 -21.12 9.58 11.31
CA PRO A 216 -19.96 10.41 10.99
C PRO A 216 -19.60 11.43 12.08
N LYS A 217 -20.60 11.95 12.79
CA LYS A 217 -20.41 12.89 13.91
C LYS A 217 -19.78 12.18 15.11
N ASP A 218 -20.20 10.95 15.39
CA ASP A 218 -19.67 10.17 16.51
C ASP A 218 -18.20 9.81 16.28
N CYS A 219 -17.80 9.61 15.02
CA CYS A 219 -16.43 9.31 14.60
C CYS A 219 -15.47 10.51 14.64
N HIS A 220 -15.94 11.71 14.94
CA HIS A 220 -15.14 12.94 14.85
C HIS A 220 -14.44 13.32 16.16
N GLY A 221 -13.29 13.99 16.08
CA GLY A 221 -12.68 14.71 17.21
C GLY A 221 -11.97 13.86 18.27
N TYR A 222 -11.66 12.59 17.98
CA TYR A 222 -10.76 11.81 18.83
C TYR A 222 -9.30 12.20 18.57
N VAL A 223 -8.43 12.00 19.55
CA VAL A 223 -6.99 12.22 19.41
C VAL A 223 -6.37 11.10 18.58
N GLN A 224 -6.76 9.86 18.87
CA GLN A 224 -6.38 8.70 18.09
C GLN A 224 -7.05 8.70 16.70
N PRO A 225 -6.36 8.23 15.66
CA PRO A 225 -7.00 7.96 14.37
C PRO A 225 -8.11 6.92 14.50
N VAL A 226 -9.22 7.17 13.81
CA VAL A 226 -10.41 6.31 13.83
C VAL A 226 -10.47 5.45 12.57
N ILE A 227 -10.75 4.17 12.76
CA ILE A 227 -11.10 3.19 11.75
C ILE A 227 -12.59 2.87 11.91
N LYS A 228 -13.35 2.88 10.82
CA LYS A 228 -14.80 2.61 10.86
C LYS A 228 -15.16 1.40 10.01
N LYS A 229 -15.87 0.43 10.60
CA LYS A 229 -16.55 -0.61 9.83
C LYS A 229 -17.75 -0.03 9.10
N LEU A 230 -17.85 -0.29 7.80
CA LEU A 230 -19.00 0.04 6.97
C LEU A 230 -19.58 -1.24 6.35
N ALA A 231 -20.90 -1.31 6.23
CA ALA A 231 -21.55 -2.39 5.51
C ALA A 231 -21.33 -2.31 3.99
N ASN A 232 -21.18 -1.10 3.45
CA ASN A 232 -20.89 -0.84 2.04
C ASN A 232 -20.20 0.52 1.85
N LEU A 233 -19.68 0.76 0.64
CA LEU A 233 -18.96 1.99 0.30
C LEU A 233 -19.86 3.14 -0.22
N GLN A 234 -21.19 3.11 -0.05
CA GLN A 234 -22.03 4.18 -0.60
C GLN A 234 -21.83 5.51 0.15
N ASN A 235 -21.66 5.45 1.48
CA ASN A 235 -21.67 6.64 2.35
C ASN A 235 -20.31 6.94 2.99
N TYR A 236 -19.21 6.30 2.56
CA TYR A 236 -17.90 6.51 3.21
C TYR A 236 -17.45 7.99 3.16
N ARG A 237 -17.90 8.77 2.16
CA ARG A 237 -17.54 10.19 1.98
C ARG A 237 -18.06 11.09 3.10
N ASP A 238 -19.08 10.65 3.81
CA ASP A 238 -19.64 11.40 4.94
C ASP A 238 -18.71 11.32 6.16
N TYR A 239 -17.91 10.25 6.27
CA TYR A 239 -16.96 10.00 7.35
C TYR A 239 -15.61 10.67 7.12
N ARG A 240 -15.60 11.99 6.93
CA ARG A 240 -14.41 12.77 6.54
C ARG A 240 -13.24 12.72 7.53
N SER A 241 -13.50 12.46 8.81
CA SER A 241 -12.46 12.38 9.85
C SER A 241 -11.93 10.96 10.09
N VAL A 242 -12.51 9.95 9.44
CA VAL A 242 -12.09 8.56 9.55
C VAL A 242 -10.87 8.34 8.66
N THR A 243 -9.83 7.71 9.21
CA THR A 243 -8.55 7.50 8.51
C THR A 243 -8.52 6.20 7.72
N ALA A 244 -9.36 5.22 8.07
CA ALA A 244 -9.50 3.98 7.32
C ALA A 244 -10.87 3.33 7.52
N PHE A 245 -11.31 2.54 6.55
CA PHE A 245 -12.58 1.82 6.57
C PHE A 245 -12.36 0.32 6.57
N LEU A 246 -13.09 -0.40 7.41
CA LEU A 246 -13.19 -1.85 7.36
C LEU A 246 -14.43 -2.22 6.56
N VAL A 247 -14.28 -2.90 5.42
CA VAL A 247 -15.39 -3.24 4.52
C VAL A 247 -15.46 -4.73 4.18
N PRO A 248 -16.66 -5.25 3.86
CA PRO A 248 -16.81 -6.60 3.36
C PRO A 248 -16.01 -6.83 2.07
N ARG A 249 -15.61 -8.07 1.84
CA ARG A 249 -14.81 -8.49 0.68
C ARG A 249 -15.54 -8.23 -0.65
N GLU A 250 -16.86 -8.39 -0.65
CA GLU A 250 -17.72 -8.27 -1.83
C GLU A 250 -17.64 -6.87 -2.43
N GLU A 251 -17.47 -5.85 -1.58
CA GLU A 251 -17.39 -4.45 -1.98
C GLU A 251 -16.10 -4.11 -2.76
N ILE A 252 -15.05 -4.91 -2.60
CA ILE A 252 -13.74 -4.67 -3.24
C ILE A 252 -13.41 -5.68 -4.35
N GLY A 253 -14.16 -6.78 -4.44
CA GLY A 253 -13.98 -7.82 -5.47
C GLY A 253 -12.58 -8.45 -5.46
N ALA A 254 -12.01 -8.65 -4.27
CA ALA A 254 -10.67 -9.22 -4.05
C ALA A 254 -10.66 -10.76 -4.05
N ALA A 255 -9.59 -11.35 -4.59
CA ALA A 255 -9.29 -12.78 -4.50
C ALA A 255 -8.33 -13.01 -3.32
N GLY A 256 -8.70 -13.85 -2.34
CA GLY A 256 -7.91 -14.06 -1.12
C GLY A 256 -8.71 -14.70 0.02
N HIS A 257 -8.17 -14.59 1.23
CA HIS A 257 -8.78 -15.09 2.48
C HIS A 257 -10.17 -14.48 2.74
N ASP A 258 -11.02 -15.24 3.44
CA ASP A 258 -12.34 -14.80 3.88
C ASP A 258 -12.20 -13.89 5.11
N GLY A 259 -12.34 -12.58 4.90
CA GLY A 259 -12.26 -11.59 5.96
C GLY A 259 -12.50 -10.17 5.43
N PRO A 260 -12.89 -9.21 6.29
CA PRO A 260 -13.07 -7.83 5.89
C PRO A 260 -11.72 -7.10 5.69
N TYR A 261 -11.70 -6.13 4.79
CA TYR A 261 -10.49 -5.45 4.33
C TYR A 261 -10.43 -4.01 4.86
N LEU A 262 -9.21 -3.57 5.20
CA LEU A 262 -8.94 -2.20 5.62
C LEU A 262 -8.56 -1.30 4.41
N ILE A 263 -9.30 -0.22 4.19
CA ILE A 263 -9.10 0.75 3.10
C ILE A 263 -8.73 2.13 3.68
N CYS A 264 -7.64 2.75 3.22
CA CYS A 264 -7.21 4.08 3.66
C CYS A 264 -7.50 5.17 2.58
N PRO A 265 -8.45 6.09 2.79
CA PRO A 265 -8.75 7.17 1.85
C PRO A 265 -7.55 8.11 1.65
N GLY A 266 -7.28 8.52 0.40
CA GLY A 266 -6.26 9.52 0.08
C GLY A 266 -4.83 8.99 -0.10
N HIS A 267 -4.56 7.73 0.27
CA HIS A 267 -3.32 7.00 -0.10
C HIS A 267 -3.58 5.96 -1.20
N SER A 268 -4.80 5.89 -1.72
CA SER A 268 -5.18 5.08 -2.88
C SER A 268 -6.13 5.90 -3.75
N PRO A 269 -5.86 6.11 -5.05
CA PRO A 269 -6.92 6.42 -5.99
C PRO A 269 -7.88 5.22 -6.02
N TRP A 270 -9.14 5.46 -6.35
CA TRP A 270 -10.22 4.47 -6.40
C TRP A 270 -10.06 3.46 -7.55
N GLU A 271 -8.89 2.84 -7.68
CA GLU A 271 -8.67 1.71 -8.56
C GLU A 271 -8.60 0.44 -7.73
N ARG A 272 -9.38 -0.55 -8.16
CA ARG A 272 -9.37 -1.92 -7.67
C ARG A 272 -7.92 -2.41 -7.66
N VAL A 273 -7.32 -2.49 -6.48
CA VAL A 273 -5.90 -2.87 -6.40
C VAL A 273 -5.80 -4.39 -6.31
N PRO A 274 -5.28 -5.09 -7.33
CA PRO A 274 -5.02 -6.51 -7.21
C PRO A 274 -3.93 -6.72 -6.15
N GLY A 275 -4.22 -7.52 -5.12
CA GLY A 275 -3.27 -7.89 -4.07
C GLY A 275 -2.90 -6.79 -3.08
N VAL A 276 -3.79 -5.82 -2.80
CA VAL A 276 -3.69 -5.04 -1.54
C VAL A 276 -4.40 -5.83 -0.46
N ASP A 277 -3.61 -6.48 0.38
CA ASP A 277 -4.08 -7.10 1.60
C ASP A 277 -3.90 -6.08 2.74
N GLY A 278 -4.98 -5.48 3.19
CA GLY A 278 -5.10 -4.98 4.56
C GLY A 278 -6.02 -5.94 5.26
N LEU A 279 -5.47 -7.02 5.83
CA LEU A 279 -6.27 -8.09 6.41
C LEU A 279 -6.55 -7.77 7.88
N LEU A 280 -7.84 -7.63 8.22
CA LEU A 280 -8.29 -7.93 9.57
C LEU A 280 -8.41 -9.45 9.65
N VAL A 281 -7.56 -10.07 10.45
CA VAL A 281 -7.62 -11.49 10.73
C VAL A 281 -8.24 -11.65 12.11
N GLN A 282 -9.30 -12.44 12.26
CA GLN A 282 -9.75 -12.80 13.60
C GLN A 282 -8.75 -13.80 14.17
N LEU A 283 -8.48 -13.72 15.48
CA LEU A 283 -7.52 -14.63 16.12
C LEU A 283 -7.85 -16.11 15.85
N GLU A 284 -9.13 -16.45 15.75
CA GLU A 284 -9.65 -17.79 15.43
C GLU A 284 -9.16 -18.30 14.06
N ASP A 285 -8.89 -17.41 13.11
CA ASP A 285 -8.42 -17.75 11.76
C ASP A 285 -6.90 -17.99 11.70
N ILE A 286 -6.18 -17.75 12.80
CA ILE A 286 -4.71 -17.88 12.92
C ILE A 286 -4.30 -19.14 13.70
N LEU A 287 -5.20 -19.64 14.56
CA LEU A 287 -5.01 -20.83 15.41
C LEU A 287 -5.24 -22.12 14.64
#